data_AF-A0AAV4KRD4-F1
#
_entry.id   AF-A0AAV4KRD4-F1
#
_cell.length_a   1.000
_cell.length_b   1.000
_cell.length_c   1.000
_cell.angle_alpha   90.00
_cell.angle_beta   90.00
_cell.angle_gamma   90.00
#
_symmetry.space_group_name_H-M   'P 1'
#
loop_
_entity.id
_entity.type
_entity.pdbx_description
1 polymer ?
#
loop_
_entity_poly.entity_id
_entity_poly.type
_entity_poly.pdbx_seq_one_letter_code
_entity_poly.pdbx_strand_id
1 'polypeptide(L)'
;MPKNTVTAPLAPMEPDDGAAAFAYIRAMQADDIGTACAVADDTGPELHRLLLDVAARVIIPITASDDHNGEPCEHSFLAASLGWLLLELLRDGVCLCGLPGIADTITRFTENILTEDHGDVADVLRRLEAAGMKQAMEAHPADRPTA
;
A
#
# COMPACT_ATOMS: atom_id res chain seq x y z
N MET A 1 22.97 9.22 -17.80
CA MET A 1 22.50 8.23 -16.79
C MET A 1 21.41 8.88 -15.97
N PRO A 2 20.18 8.37 -15.97
CA PRO A 2 19.13 8.89 -15.10
C PRO A 2 19.53 8.59 -13.65
N LYS A 3 19.47 9.60 -12.80
CA LYS A 3 19.61 9.41 -11.35
C LYS A 3 18.39 8.60 -10.93
N ASN A 4 18.60 7.36 -10.52
CA ASN A 4 17.62 6.63 -9.72
C ASN A 4 17.50 7.40 -8.42
N THR A 5 16.55 8.32 -8.39
CA THR A 5 16.07 8.92 -7.16
C THR A 5 15.51 7.77 -6.37
N VAL A 6 16.32 7.20 -5.47
CA VAL A 6 15.81 6.40 -4.35
C VAL A 6 14.79 7.32 -3.71
N THR A 7 13.53 7.04 -3.99
CA THR A 7 12.39 7.80 -3.48
C THR A 7 12.57 7.80 -1.97
N ALA A 8 12.68 9.00 -1.39
CA ALA A 8 12.75 9.11 0.05
C ALA A 8 11.61 8.27 0.66
N PRO A 9 11.87 7.46 1.69
CA PRO A 9 10.84 6.66 2.33
C PRO A 9 9.64 7.54 2.63
N LEU A 10 8.44 7.14 2.20
CA LEU A 10 7.22 7.86 2.51
C LEU A 10 7.16 8.08 4.02
N ALA A 11 6.92 9.33 4.44
CA ALA A 11 6.82 9.68 5.86
C ALA A 11 5.85 8.71 6.55
N PRO A 12 6.21 8.06 7.66
CA PRO A 12 5.40 7.00 8.27
C PRO A 12 3.95 7.44 8.50
N MET A 13 3.00 6.60 8.11
CA MET A 13 1.56 6.84 8.30
C MET A 13 1.22 6.81 9.80
N GLU A 14 0.20 7.55 10.22
CA GLU A 14 -0.31 7.41 11.58
C GLU A 14 -0.89 6.00 11.79
N PRO A 15 -0.75 5.41 12.99
CA PRO A 15 -1.26 4.06 13.26
C PRO A 15 -2.75 3.90 12.96
N ASP A 16 -3.58 4.86 13.35
CA ASP A 16 -5.04 4.81 13.16
C ASP A 16 -5.43 4.93 11.68
N ASP A 17 -4.73 5.78 10.93
CA ASP A 17 -4.89 5.93 9.48
C ASP A 17 -4.55 4.62 8.75
N GLY A 18 -3.47 3.95 9.17
CA GLY A 18 -3.08 2.65 8.65
C GLY A 18 -4.13 1.57 8.92
N ALA A 19 -4.60 1.50 10.17
CA ALA A 19 -5.62 0.54 10.57
C ALA A 19 -6.93 0.72 9.78
N ALA A 20 -7.38 1.96 9.57
CA ALA A 20 -8.58 2.26 8.80
C ALA A 20 -8.43 1.84 7.32
N ALA A 21 -7.32 2.18 6.68
CA ALA A 21 -7.07 1.83 5.29
C ALA A 21 -6.99 0.31 5.07
N PHE A 22 -6.26 -0.42 5.93
CA PHE A 22 -6.17 -1.88 5.84
C PHE A 22 -7.48 -2.59 6.23
N ALA A 23 -8.27 -2.04 7.15
CA ALA A 23 -9.61 -2.55 7.45
C ALA A 23 -10.52 -2.46 6.22
N TYR A 24 -10.51 -1.34 5.50
CA TYR A 24 -11.29 -1.19 4.26
C TYR A 24 -10.84 -2.18 3.18
N ILE A 25 -9.52 -2.32 2.94
CA ILE A 25 -8.97 -3.23 1.94
C ILE A 25 -9.36 -4.69 2.24
N ARG A 26 -9.23 -5.13 3.50
CA ARG A 26 -9.62 -6.50 3.90
C ARG A 26 -11.12 -6.75 3.75
N ALA A 27 -11.96 -5.77 4.09
CA ALA A 27 -13.40 -5.89 3.93
C ALA A 27 -13.77 -6.07 2.44
N MET A 28 -13.16 -5.27 1.56
CA MET A 28 -13.33 -5.42 0.11
C MET A 28 -12.81 -6.77 -0.40
N GLN A 29 -11.66 -7.25 0.10
CA GLN A 29 -11.10 -8.56 -0.25
C GLN A 29 -12.03 -9.72 0.15
N ALA A 30 -12.67 -9.62 1.32
CA ALA A 30 -13.59 -10.63 1.84
C ALA A 30 -15.01 -10.54 1.28
N ASP A 31 -15.27 -9.62 0.34
CA ASP A 31 -16.60 -9.25 -0.16
C ASP A 31 -17.58 -8.83 0.96
N ASP A 32 -17.04 -8.29 2.06
CA ASP A 32 -17.81 -7.76 3.19
C ASP A 32 -18.11 -6.27 2.97
N ILE A 33 -19.09 -6.03 2.11
CA ILE A 33 -19.53 -4.67 1.74
C ILE A 33 -20.05 -3.90 2.96
N GLY A 34 -20.65 -4.57 3.95
CA GLY A 34 -21.18 -3.92 5.15
C GLY A 34 -20.07 -3.28 5.98
N THR A 35 -19.01 -4.04 6.24
CA THR A 35 -17.83 -3.52 6.94
C THR A 35 -17.11 -2.46 6.11
N ALA A 36 -16.99 -2.64 4.80
CA ALA A 36 -16.35 -1.65 3.93
C ALA A 36 -17.09 -0.30 3.95
N CYS A 37 -18.43 -0.31 3.90
CA CYS A 37 -19.24 0.90 4.02
C CYS A 37 -19.07 1.58 5.38
N ALA A 38 -19.09 0.82 6.48
CA ALA A 38 -18.90 1.39 7.82
C ALA A 38 -17.54 2.09 7.95
N VAL A 39 -16.46 1.48 7.48
CA VAL A 39 -15.12 2.08 7.51
C VAL A 39 -15.05 3.33 6.61
N ALA A 40 -15.70 3.30 5.44
CA ALA A 40 -15.77 4.46 4.55
C ALA A 40 -16.55 5.63 5.14
N ASP A 41 -17.65 5.35 5.85
CA ASP A 41 -18.44 6.37 6.53
C ASP A 41 -17.68 6.98 7.72
N ASP A 42 -17.01 6.13 8.52
CA ASP A 42 -16.23 6.58 9.69
C ASP A 42 -14.99 7.39 9.31
N THR A 43 -14.28 6.98 8.25
CA THR A 43 -13.05 7.65 7.78
C THR A 43 -13.35 8.84 6.86
N GLY A 44 -14.50 8.80 6.17
CA GLY A 44 -14.96 9.85 5.29
C GLY A 44 -14.03 10.11 4.09
N PRO A 45 -13.86 11.38 3.66
CA PRO A 45 -13.14 11.71 2.43
C PRO A 45 -11.64 11.40 2.48
N GLU A 46 -11.04 11.29 3.68
CA GLU A 46 -9.62 10.98 3.84
C GLU A 46 -9.28 9.56 3.40
N LEU A 47 -10.25 8.63 3.41
CA LEU A 47 -10.01 7.23 3.04
C LEU A 47 -9.39 7.10 1.64
N HIS A 48 -9.78 7.96 0.70
CA HIS A 48 -9.18 7.98 -0.63
C HIS A 48 -7.67 8.27 -0.59
N ARG A 49 -7.26 9.27 0.19
CA ARG A 49 -5.84 9.63 0.36
C ARG A 49 -5.07 8.51 1.05
N LEU A 50 -5.68 7.88 2.06
CA LEU A 50 -5.07 6.78 2.80
C LEU A 50 -4.85 5.54 1.92
N LEU A 51 -5.84 5.18 1.09
CA LEU A 51 -5.70 4.06 0.15
C LEU A 51 -4.60 4.31 -0.89
N LEU A 52 -4.44 5.54 -1.37
CA LEU A 52 -3.33 5.89 -2.26
C LEU A 52 -1.96 5.79 -1.57
N ASP A 53 -1.87 6.20 -0.30
CA ASP A 53 -0.63 6.07 0.47
C ASP A 53 -0.30 4.60 0.77
N VAL A 54 -1.30 3.77 1.09
CA VAL A 54 -1.11 2.31 1.20
C VAL A 54 -0.67 1.71 -0.14
N ALA A 55 -1.30 2.08 -1.26
CA ALA A 55 -0.90 1.62 -2.58
C ALA A 55 0.58 1.94 -2.87
N ALA A 56 1.02 3.16 -2.56
CA ALA A 56 2.42 3.56 -2.75
C ALA A 56 3.38 2.77 -1.86
N ARG A 57 3.01 2.50 -0.60
CA ARG A 57 3.80 1.70 0.34
C ARG A 57 3.88 0.22 -0.01
N VAL A 58 2.90 -0.31 -0.73
CA VAL A 58 2.95 -1.67 -1.28
C VAL A 58 3.76 -1.66 -2.57
N ILE A 59 3.35 -0.88 -3.56
CA ILE A 59 3.87 -0.96 -4.93
C ILE A 59 5.34 -0.50 -5.02
N ILE A 60 5.74 0.60 -4.37
CA ILE A 60 7.09 1.18 -4.54
C ILE A 60 8.18 0.21 -4.05
N PRO A 61 8.15 -0.34 -2.81
CA PRO A 61 9.22 -1.22 -2.35
C PRO A 61 9.35 -2.49 -3.18
N ILE A 62 8.24 -3.04 -3.67
CA ILE A 62 8.20 -4.30 -4.43
C ILE A 62 8.76 -4.10 -5.84
N THR A 63 8.34 -3.00 -6.47
CA THR A 63 8.80 -2.67 -7.82
C THR A 63 10.20 -2.06 -7.85
N ALA A 64 10.67 -1.52 -6.72
CA ALA A 64 12.04 -1.06 -6.54
C ALA A 64 13.01 -2.17 -6.09
N SER A 65 12.50 -3.32 -5.62
CA SER A 65 13.34 -4.41 -5.13
C SER A 65 13.95 -5.19 -6.27
N ASP A 66 15.27 -5.13 -6.33
CA ASP A 66 16.11 -5.90 -7.25
C ASP A 66 16.44 -7.26 -6.63
N ASP A 67 16.07 -8.35 -7.29
CA ASP A 67 16.46 -9.71 -6.89
C ASP A 67 17.93 -10.02 -7.28
N HIS A 68 18.66 -9.07 -7.90
CA HIS A 68 20.05 -9.25 -8.32
C HIS A 68 21.03 -8.56 -7.38
N ASN A 69 21.19 -9.10 -6.17
CA ASN A 69 22.33 -8.83 -5.29
C ASN A 69 22.59 -7.33 -4.97
N GLY A 70 21.59 -6.46 -5.17
CA GLY A 70 21.70 -5.00 -5.01
C GLY A 70 22.22 -4.20 -6.22
N GLU A 71 22.45 -4.81 -7.39
CA GLU A 71 22.85 -4.10 -8.62
C GLU A 71 21.66 -3.85 -9.57
N PRO A 72 21.35 -2.58 -9.93
CA PRO A 72 20.24 -2.24 -10.82
C PRO A 72 20.31 -2.97 -12.18
N CYS A 73 19.38 -3.88 -12.47
CA CYS A 73 19.26 -4.52 -13.78
C CYS A 73 18.10 -3.95 -14.63
N GLU A 74 18.11 -4.19 -15.94
CA GLU A 74 17.08 -3.66 -16.88
C GLU A 74 15.64 -4.02 -16.47
N HIS A 75 15.45 -5.19 -15.84
CA HIS A 75 14.15 -5.65 -15.34
C HIS A 75 13.69 -4.84 -14.11
N SER A 76 14.63 -4.40 -13.28
CA SER A 76 14.37 -3.54 -12.11
C SER A 76 13.92 -2.14 -12.51
N PHE A 77 14.45 -1.61 -13.62
CA PHE A 77 13.98 -0.35 -14.21
C PHE A 77 12.56 -0.47 -14.78
N LEU A 78 12.22 -1.61 -15.39
CA LEU A 78 10.89 -1.88 -15.92
C LEU A 78 9.86 -2.07 -14.80
N ALA A 79 10.20 -2.84 -13.77
CA ALA A 79 9.35 -3.06 -12.60
C ALA A 79 9.07 -1.73 -11.88
N ALA A 80 10.09 -0.95 -11.57
CA ALA A 80 9.94 0.36 -10.93
C ALA A 80 9.04 1.29 -11.77
N SER A 81 9.26 1.33 -13.10
CA SER A 81 8.46 2.15 -14.02
C SER A 81 6.99 1.68 -14.07
N LEU A 82 6.73 0.37 -14.01
CA LEU A 82 5.38 -0.19 -13.92
C LEU A 82 4.70 0.19 -12.61
N GLY A 83 5.42 0.15 -11.49
CA GLY A 83 4.90 0.57 -10.19
C GLY A 83 4.50 2.05 -10.17
N TRP A 84 5.32 2.92 -10.74
CA TRP A 84 5.00 4.34 -10.90
C TRP A 84 3.79 4.57 -11.80
N LEU A 85 3.70 3.89 -12.94
CA LEU A 85 2.57 4.00 -13.85
C LEU A 85 1.25 3.57 -13.18
N LEU A 86 1.27 2.48 -12.41
CA LEU A 86 0.10 2.02 -11.65
C LEU A 86 -0.35 3.06 -10.62
N LEU A 87 0.59 3.68 -9.90
CA LEU A 87 0.28 4.74 -8.94
C LEU A 87 -0.27 6.00 -9.61
N GLU A 88 0.25 6.37 -10.78
CA GLU A 88 -0.24 7.51 -11.55
C GLU A 88 -1.68 7.26 -12.03
N LEU A 89 -1.97 6.05 -12.52
CA LEU A 89 -3.33 5.63 -12.89
C LEU A 89 -4.29 5.62 -11.69
N LEU A 90 -3.84 5.12 -10.54
CA LEU A 90 -4.61 5.13 -9.29
C LEU A 90 -4.94 6.56 -8.85
N ARG A 91 -3.95 7.46 -8.91
CA ARG A 91 -4.10 8.85 -8.48
C ARG A 91 -5.00 9.67 -9.40
N ASP A 92 -4.87 9.48 -10.70
CA ASP A 92 -5.63 10.24 -11.69
C ASP A 92 -7.05 9.68 -11.89
N GLY A 93 -7.40 8.58 -11.22
CA GLY A 93 -8.73 7.97 -11.24
C GLY A 93 -9.15 7.44 -12.61
N VAL A 94 -8.21 7.39 -13.56
CA VAL A 94 -8.46 6.94 -14.92
C VAL A 94 -8.61 5.42 -14.85
N CYS A 95 -9.84 4.93 -15.12
CA CYS A 95 -10.21 3.51 -15.14
C CYS A 95 -10.56 2.84 -13.80
N LEU A 96 -10.76 3.56 -12.69
CA LEU A 96 -11.13 2.96 -11.40
C LEU A 96 -12.42 3.56 -10.80
N CYS A 97 -13.32 2.71 -10.31
CA CYS A 97 -14.63 3.07 -9.76
C CYS A 97 -14.58 3.76 -8.39
N GLY A 98 -13.59 4.61 -8.10
CA GLY A 98 -13.37 5.22 -6.79
C GLY A 98 -12.68 4.27 -5.80
N LEU A 99 -13.01 4.39 -4.50
CA LEU A 99 -12.39 3.61 -3.40
C LEU A 99 -12.34 2.08 -3.66
N PRO A 100 -13.42 1.44 -4.18
CA PRO A 100 -13.39 0.00 -4.48
C PRO A 100 -12.35 -0.38 -5.54
N GLY A 101 -12.15 0.48 -6.55
CA GLY A 101 -11.19 0.21 -7.63
C GLY A 101 -9.75 0.28 -7.14
N ILE A 102 -9.45 1.18 -6.20
CA ILE A 102 -8.12 1.28 -5.58
C ILE A 102 -7.85 0.01 -4.74
N ALA A 103 -8.82 -0.41 -3.92
CA ALA A 103 -8.71 -1.62 -3.11
C ALA A 103 -8.58 -2.90 -3.96
N ASP A 104 -9.36 -3.04 -5.03
CA ASP A 104 -9.27 -4.16 -5.98
C ASP A 104 -7.90 -4.19 -6.66
N THR A 105 -7.37 -3.03 -7.05
CA THR A 105 -6.03 -2.92 -7.66
C THR A 105 -4.93 -3.36 -6.70
N ILE A 106 -4.95 -2.90 -5.44
CA ILE A 106 -3.98 -3.30 -4.40
C ILE A 106 -4.05 -4.82 -4.18
N THR A 107 -5.26 -5.37 -4.12
CA THR A 107 -5.51 -6.80 -3.92
C THR A 107 -4.92 -7.59 -5.08
N ARG A 108 -5.34 -7.33 -6.32
CA ARG A 108 -4.86 -8.00 -7.53
C ARG A 108 -3.34 -7.89 -7.70
N PHE A 109 -2.76 -6.72 -7.43
CA PHE A 109 -1.31 -6.55 -7.47
C PHE A 109 -0.62 -7.47 -6.47
N THR A 110 -1.13 -7.56 -5.25
CA THR A 110 -0.63 -8.48 -4.21
C THR A 110 -0.74 -9.94 -4.66
N GLU A 111 -1.87 -10.39 -5.20
CA GLU A 111 -2.02 -11.79 -5.64
C GLU A 111 -1.08 -12.13 -6.81
N ASN A 112 -0.95 -11.23 -7.78
CA ASN A 112 -0.24 -11.55 -9.02
C ASN A 112 1.27 -11.33 -8.93
N ILE A 113 1.74 -10.45 -8.05
CA ILE A 113 3.16 -10.05 -7.97
C ILE A 113 3.82 -10.50 -6.66
N LEU A 114 3.10 -10.52 -5.53
CA LEU A 114 3.69 -10.84 -4.22
C LEU A 114 3.55 -12.28 -3.79
N THR A 115 2.65 -13.05 -4.40
CA THR A 115 2.44 -14.44 -4.03
C THR A 115 2.95 -15.34 -5.16
N GLU A 116 4.24 -15.68 -5.13
CA GLU A 116 4.70 -16.85 -5.88
C GLU A 116 3.90 -18.07 -5.41
N ASP A 117 3.29 -18.79 -6.35
CA ASP A 117 2.40 -19.95 -6.12
C ASP A 117 1.02 -19.63 -5.50
N HIS A 118 0.51 -18.40 -5.62
CA HIS A 118 -0.82 -18.00 -5.13
C HIS A 118 -1.06 -18.24 -3.63
N GLY A 119 -0.02 -17.98 -2.81
CA GLY A 119 -0.14 -17.94 -1.36
C GLY A 119 -1.28 -17.02 -0.88
N ASP A 120 -1.76 -17.24 0.35
CA ASP A 120 -2.91 -16.51 0.88
C ASP A 120 -2.65 -14.98 0.91
N VAL A 121 -3.37 -14.27 0.06
CA VAL A 121 -3.33 -12.81 -0.09
C VAL A 121 -3.66 -12.12 1.23
N ALA A 122 -4.57 -12.68 2.02
CA ALA A 122 -4.93 -12.14 3.33
C ALA A 122 -3.77 -12.25 4.33
N ASP A 123 -2.95 -13.30 4.24
CA ASP A 123 -1.73 -13.42 5.05
C ASP A 123 -0.69 -12.38 4.67
N VAL A 124 -0.50 -12.14 3.37
CA VAL A 124 0.46 -11.12 2.89
C VAL A 124 0.01 -9.73 3.31
N LEU A 125 -1.27 -9.38 3.10
CA LEU A 125 -1.81 -8.09 3.54
C LEU A 125 -1.69 -7.90 5.06
N ARG A 126 -1.94 -8.94 5.87
CA ARG A 126 -1.71 -8.88 7.33
C ARG A 126 -0.26 -8.62 7.70
N ARG A 127 0.71 -9.23 7.00
CA ARG A 127 2.15 -9.00 7.25
C ARG A 127 2.57 -7.59 6.86
N LEU A 128 2.05 -7.07 5.74
CA LEU A 128 2.29 -5.70 5.28
C LEU A 128 1.70 -4.68 6.26
N GLU A 129 0.48 -4.90 6.74
CA GLU A 129 -0.14 -4.11 7.81
C GLU A 129 0.75 -4.13 9.06
N ALA A 130 1.14 -5.31 9.55
CA ALA A 130 1.99 -5.42 10.75
C ALA A 130 3.34 -4.70 10.60
N ALA A 131 3.97 -4.80 9.42
CA ALA A 131 5.22 -4.10 9.13
C ALA A 131 5.03 -2.58 9.09
N GLY A 132 3.97 -2.11 8.42
CA GLY A 132 3.61 -0.69 8.35
C GLY A 132 3.28 -0.11 9.73
N MET A 133 2.50 -0.85 10.53
CA MET A 133 2.13 -0.45 11.89
C MET A 133 3.34 -0.37 12.81
N LYS A 134 4.28 -1.31 12.70
CA LYS A 134 5.54 -1.23 13.45
C LYS A 134 6.33 0.04 13.09
N GLN A 135 6.45 0.36 11.81
CA GLN A 135 7.14 1.58 11.36
C GLN A 135 6.42 2.86 11.82
N ALA A 136 5.09 2.88 11.75
CA ALA A 136 4.26 3.98 12.25
C ALA A 136 4.48 4.22 13.75
N MET A 137 4.45 3.16 14.56
CA MET A 137 4.66 3.24 16.01
C MET A 137 6.08 3.68 16.40
N GLU A 138 7.09 3.30 15.63
CA GLU A 138 8.48 3.74 15.84
C GLU A 138 8.66 5.23 15.50
N ALA A 139 7.91 5.74 14.53
CA ALA A 139 7.98 7.13 14.08
C ALA A 139 7.15 8.10 14.90
N HIS A 140 6.02 7.63 15.43
CA HIS A 140 5.06 8.39 16.24
C HIS A 140 4.93 7.77 17.64
N PRO A 141 6.01 7.79 18.45
CA PRO A 141 5.92 7.27 19.81
C PRO A 141 4.93 8.11 20.61
N ALA A 142 4.01 7.46 21.32
CA ALA A 142 3.05 8.14 22.19
C ALA A 142 3.80 9.11 23.12
N ASP A 143 3.40 10.38 23.07
CA ASP A 143 3.97 11.47 23.86
C ASP A 143 4.02 11.03 25.32
N ARG A 144 5.23 10.74 25.81
CA ARG A 144 5.44 10.27 27.18
C ARG A 144 5.27 11.50 28.07
N PRO A 145 4.24 11.57 28.95
CA PRO A 145 4.20 12.66 29.90
C PRO A 145 5.36 12.42 30.86
N THR A 146 6.38 13.28 30.81
CA THR A 146 7.34 13.41 31.88
C THR A 146 6.57 13.88 33.11
N ALA A 147 6.26 12.93 34.00
CA ALA A 147 5.91 13.21 35.39
C ALA A 147 7.17 13.57 36.18
#